data_AF-A0A924D7U1-F1
#
_entry.id   AF-A0A924D7U1-F1
#
_cell.length_a   1.000
_cell.length_b   1.000
_cell.length_c   1.000
_cell.angle_alpha   90.00
_cell.angle_beta   90.00
_cell.angle_gamma   90.00
#
_symmetry.space_group_name_H-M   'P 1'
#
loop_
_entity.id
_entity.type
_entity.pdbx_description
1 polymer ?
#
loop_
_entity_poly.entity_id
_entity_poly.type
_entity_poly.pdbx_seq_one_letter_code
_entity_poly.pdbx_strand_id
1 'polypeptide(L)'
;MLYNLEITLRARASAAQNRKASRAYSSRLNGNSGTIDILLCVVDHFEPSVGQPPREVALGRMADWTNHYPEIAERHRDFDGRLPPHGFFYPWDEYEAEEMEALKMLVQGGYGEVDLHLHHRDDTSESLTQKLMEAISTYSSAGVLPHWRTGALAGKPAFGFIHGNWALDNSRQDGGRNYCGVNNEIEILRDLGCYADFTFPAWGHTAQPRLTNCIYYATDNPDKPKSHNTGTLAKVGVRGKGDLLLIQGAFAPYWKRKKGVPFPAMDDSDLAHYRRYSPARLDRWIETGVHVSGRPDRIYVKLHTHGAEDKNRAILLGEDFDALYSDAEKRYNDGERYRLHYVSAREMYNLVKATETAPHLSIEEARDYVLPPPEIRNKF
;
A
#
# COMPACT_ATOMS: atom_id res chain seq x y z
N MET A 1 -24.43 12.79 1.33
CA MET A 1 -25.02 11.87 0.32
C MET A 1 -24.49 12.14 -1.09
N LEU A 2 -24.54 13.39 -1.59
CA LEU A 2 -24.01 13.77 -2.92
C LEU A 2 -22.49 13.50 -3.07
N TYR A 3 -21.69 13.84 -2.06
CA TYR A 3 -20.24 13.60 -2.05
C TYR A 3 -19.86 12.13 -2.29
N ASN A 4 -20.48 11.21 -1.55
CA ASN A 4 -20.25 9.77 -1.68
C ASN A 4 -20.70 9.25 -3.05
N LEU A 5 -21.80 9.79 -3.61
CA LEU A 5 -22.26 9.42 -4.95
C LEU A 5 -21.27 9.83 -6.04
N GLU A 6 -20.73 11.05 -5.96
CA GLU A 6 -19.73 11.54 -6.90
C GLU A 6 -18.46 10.69 -6.88
N ILE A 7 -17.95 10.38 -5.70
CA ILE A 7 -16.78 9.50 -5.53
C ILE A 7 -17.07 8.10 -6.11
N THR A 8 -18.25 7.55 -5.84
CA THR A 8 -18.69 6.25 -6.37
C THR A 8 -18.67 6.24 -7.91
N LEU A 9 -19.17 7.31 -8.55
CA LEU A 9 -19.18 7.44 -10.01
C LEU A 9 -17.76 7.54 -10.58
N ARG A 10 -16.86 8.30 -9.94
CA ARG A 10 -15.45 8.41 -10.35
C ARG A 10 -14.73 7.06 -10.25
N ALA A 11 -14.91 6.35 -9.14
CA ALA A 11 -14.33 5.02 -8.93
C ALA A 11 -14.80 4.02 -10.01
N ARG A 12 -16.11 4.00 -10.32
CA ARG A 12 -16.68 3.17 -11.39
C ARG A 12 -16.12 3.52 -12.76
N ALA A 13 -16.02 4.81 -13.07
CA ALA A 13 -15.50 5.30 -14.35
C ALA A 13 -14.02 4.92 -14.53
N SER A 14 -13.21 5.10 -13.48
CA SER A 14 -11.80 4.72 -13.48
C SER A 14 -11.61 3.21 -13.72
N ALA A 15 -12.31 2.35 -12.98
CA ALA A 15 -12.26 0.91 -13.20
C ALA A 15 -12.72 0.49 -14.61
N ALA A 16 -13.74 1.16 -15.17
CA ALA A 16 -14.17 0.91 -16.54
C ALA A 16 -13.12 1.32 -17.58
N GLN A 17 -12.41 2.44 -17.36
CA GLN A 17 -11.31 2.89 -18.20
C GLN A 17 -10.14 1.90 -18.17
N ASN A 18 -9.77 1.39 -16.99
CA ASN A 18 -8.72 0.38 -16.83
C ASN A 18 -9.05 -0.92 -17.55
N ARG A 19 -10.30 -1.40 -17.46
CA ARG A 19 -10.76 -2.57 -18.22
C ARG A 19 -10.72 -2.35 -19.73
N LYS A 20 -11.08 -1.15 -20.21
CA LYS A 20 -10.98 -0.81 -21.62
C LYS A 20 -9.53 -0.83 -22.11
N ALA A 21 -8.59 -0.30 -21.32
CA ALA A 21 -7.16 -0.35 -21.62
C ALA A 21 -6.64 -1.80 -21.70
N SER A 22 -7.02 -2.65 -20.73
CA SER A 22 -6.65 -4.07 -20.71
C SER A 22 -7.13 -4.81 -21.95
N ARG A 23 -8.42 -4.66 -22.31
CA ARG A 23 -8.99 -5.28 -23.53
C ARG A 23 -8.29 -4.80 -24.81
N ALA A 24 -8.03 -3.50 -24.92
CA ALA A 24 -7.33 -2.94 -26.06
C ALA A 24 -5.90 -3.47 -26.17
N TYR A 25 -5.21 -3.65 -25.05
CA TYR A 25 -3.88 -4.25 -25.02
C TYR A 25 -3.90 -5.72 -25.48
N SER A 26 -4.80 -6.56 -24.92
CA SER A 26 -4.94 -7.96 -25.34
C SER A 26 -5.24 -8.10 -26.83
N SER A 27 -6.06 -7.21 -27.41
CA SER A 27 -6.35 -7.23 -28.85
C SER A 27 -5.13 -6.96 -29.74
N ARG A 28 -4.13 -6.21 -29.25
CA ARG A 28 -2.90 -5.89 -30.00
C ARG A 28 -1.90 -7.05 -30.04
N LEU A 29 -2.04 -8.03 -29.14
CA LEU A 29 -1.16 -9.19 -29.05
C LEU A 29 -1.51 -10.31 -30.07
N ASN A 30 -2.39 -10.03 -31.05
CA ASN A 30 -2.70 -10.89 -32.20
C ASN A 30 -2.98 -12.37 -31.85
N GLY A 31 -3.71 -12.63 -30.77
CA GLY A 31 -4.16 -13.98 -30.40
C GLY A 31 -3.22 -14.76 -29.49
N ASN A 32 -2.02 -14.26 -29.18
CA ASN A 32 -1.32 -14.68 -27.95
C ASN A 32 -1.98 -13.94 -26.79
N SER A 33 -2.63 -14.67 -25.88
CA SER A 33 -3.06 -14.07 -24.61
C SER A 33 -1.80 -13.69 -23.84
N GLY A 34 -1.47 -12.40 -23.81
CA GLY A 34 -0.41 -11.92 -22.92
C GLY A 34 -0.76 -12.28 -21.49
N THR A 35 0.10 -13.05 -20.85
CA THR A 35 0.01 -13.37 -19.43
C THR A 35 -0.09 -12.08 -18.61
N ILE A 36 -0.99 -12.06 -17.63
CA ILE A 36 -1.18 -10.89 -16.75
C ILE A 36 -0.45 -11.15 -15.43
N ASP A 37 0.45 -10.25 -15.06
CA ASP A 37 1.09 -10.24 -13.74
C ASP A 37 0.17 -9.56 -12.72
N ILE A 38 -0.14 -10.25 -11.63
CA ILE A 38 -0.89 -9.73 -10.48
C ILE A 38 0.09 -9.47 -9.34
N LEU A 39 0.31 -8.21 -9.01
CA LEU A 39 1.22 -7.74 -7.97
C LEU A 39 0.42 -7.46 -6.70
N LEU A 40 0.40 -8.40 -5.75
CA LEU A 40 -0.40 -8.31 -4.53
C LEU A 40 0.46 -7.82 -3.35
N CYS A 41 0.05 -6.69 -2.77
CA CYS A 41 0.70 -6.07 -1.60
C CYS A 41 -0.33 -5.83 -0.50
N VAL A 42 0.03 -6.14 0.74
CA VAL A 42 -0.73 -5.77 1.93
C VAL A 42 0.09 -4.74 2.70
N VAL A 43 -0.49 -3.56 2.93
CA VAL A 43 0.08 -2.54 3.81
C VAL A 43 -0.75 -2.43 5.08
N ASP A 44 -0.12 -2.36 6.24
CA ASP A 44 -0.79 -2.40 7.52
C ASP A 44 -0.52 -1.12 8.30
N HIS A 45 -1.58 -0.45 8.74
CA HIS A 45 -1.52 0.55 9.80
C HIS A 45 -1.25 -0.19 11.12
N PHE A 46 0.00 -0.60 11.30
CA PHE A 46 0.37 -1.60 12.27
C PHE A 46 0.59 -0.95 13.64
N GLU A 47 -0.49 -0.87 14.42
CA GLU A 47 -0.53 -0.17 15.72
C GLU A 47 -0.75 -1.16 16.88
N PRO A 48 0.28 -1.87 17.39
CA PRO A 48 0.14 -2.74 18.56
C PRO A 48 -0.36 -1.99 19.81
N SER A 49 -0.01 -0.72 19.92
CA SER A 49 -0.42 0.15 21.01
C SER A 49 -1.76 0.87 20.77
N VAL A 50 -2.52 0.48 19.72
CA VAL A 50 -3.84 1.09 19.42
C VAL A 50 -4.76 1.05 20.64
N GLY A 51 -5.29 2.22 20.99
CA GLY A 51 -6.15 2.42 22.16
C GLY A 51 -5.41 2.52 23.49
N GLN A 52 -4.08 2.63 23.48
CA GLN A 52 -3.20 2.74 24.64
C GLN A 52 -3.49 1.65 25.71
N PRO A 53 -3.44 0.36 25.33
CA PRO A 53 -3.71 -0.71 26.26
C PRO A 53 -2.52 -0.88 27.25
N PRO A 54 -2.69 -1.68 28.32
CA PRO A 54 -1.55 -2.11 29.12
C PRO A 54 -0.47 -2.78 28.25
N ARG A 55 0.82 -2.58 28.60
CA ARG A 55 1.97 -3.06 27.82
C ARG A 55 1.89 -4.55 27.47
N GLU A 56 1.43 -5.38 28.39
CA GLU A 56 1.25 -6.82 28.18
C GLU A 56 0.31 -7.14 27.02
N VAL A 57 -0.75 -6.34 26.83
CA VAL A 57 -1.68 -6.53 25.71
C VAL A 57 -0.97 -6.24 24.40
N ALA A 58 -0.30 -5.09 24.27
CA ALA A 58 0.45 -4.71 23.07
C ALA A 58 1.52 -5.76 22.70
N LEU A 59 2.29 -6.23 23.69
CA LEU A 59 3.26 -7.31 23.51
C LEU A 59 2.59 -8.64 23.13
N GLY A 60 1.40 -8.93 23.65
CA GLY A 60 0.59 -10.07 23.21
C GLY A 60 0.17 -9.96 21.74
N ARG A 61 -0.19 -8.75 21.28
CA ARG A 61 -0.47 -8.51 19.84
C ARG A 61 0.77 -8.78 18.99
N MET A 62 1.94 -8.33 19.44
CA MET A 62 3.22 -8.62 18.78
C MET A 62 3.56 -10.11 18.78
N ALA A 63 3.32 -10.81 19.88
CA ALA A 63 3.55 -12.25 19.99
C ALA A 63 2.68 -13.03 18.98
N ASP A 64 1.41 -12.68 18.84
CA ASP A 64 0.53 -13.30 17.85
C ASP A 64 1.06 -13.14 16.42
N TRP A 65 1.52 -11.93 16.06
CA TRP A 65 2.09 -11.67 14.73
C TRP A 65 3.42 -12.38 14.49
N THR A 66 4.33 -12.34 15.46
CA THR A 66 5.65 -12.99 15.36
C THR A 66 5.58 -14.51 15.32
N ASN A 67 4.56 -15.12 15.94
CA ASN A 67 4.37 -16.57 15.93
C ASN A 67 3.54 -17.05 14.75
N HIS A 68 2.39 -16.42 14.47
CA HIS A 68 1.42 -17.00 13.52
C HIS A 68 1.59 -16.52 12.09
N TYR A 69 2.04 -15.28 11.84
CA TYR A 69 2.19 -14.81 10.46
C TYR A 69 3.23 -15.61 9.67
N PRO A 70 4.42 -15.93 10.22
CA PRO A 70 5.38 -16.85 9.59
C PRO A 70 4.76 -18.19 9.18
N GLU A 71 4.01 -18.83 10.08
CA GLU A 71 3.37 -20.13 9.81
C GLU A 71 2.35 -20.07 8.66
N ILE A 72 1.66 -18.95 8.50
CA ILE A 72 0.74 -18.72 7.38
C ILE A 72 1.56 -18.49 6.11
N ALA A 73 2.47 -17.53 6.12
CA ALA A 73 3.26 -17.15 4.94
C ALA A 73 4.01 -18.35 4.36
N GLU A 74 4.58 -19.23 5.21
CA GLU A 74 5.33 -20.41 4.78
C GLU A 74 4.51 -21.45 4.01
N ARG A 75 3.18 -21.42 4.07
CA ARG A 75 2.29 -22.30 3.30
C ARG A 75 2.08 -21.83 1.86
N HIS A 76 2.49 -20.61 1.55
CA HIS A 76 2.13 -19.91 0.32
C HIS A 76 3.34 -19.62 -0.55
N ARG A 77 3.15 -19.67 -1.87
CA ARG A 77 4.18 -19.42 -2.88
C ARG A 77 3.55 -18.74 -4.09
N ASP A 78 4.12 -17.60 -4.47
CA ASP A 78 3.78 -16.92 -5.71
C ASP A 78 4.43 -17.62 -6.93
N PHE A 79 4.28 -17.03 -8.12
CA PHE A 79 4.83 -17.58 -9.37
C PHE A 79 6.35 -17.81 -9.32
N ASP A 80 7.07 -16.94 -8.61
CA ASP A 80 8.53 -16.98 -8.47
C ASP A 80 8.96 -17.84 -7.27
N GLY A 81 8.01 -18.43 -6.55
CA GLY A 81 8.28 -19.20 -5.32
C GLY A 81 8.53 -18.35 -4.09
N ARG A 82 8.07 -17.09 -4.07
CA ARG A 82 8.21 -16.20 -2.90
C ARG A 82 7.04 -16.31 -1.94
N LEU A 83 7.35 -16.11 -0.65
CA LEU A 83 6.36 -15.97 0.42
C LEU A 83 5.63 -14.63 0.29
N PRO A 84 4.40 -14.50 0.82
CA PRO A 84 3.76 -13.20 0.97
C PRO A 84 4.47 -12.36 2.03
N PRO A 85 5.08 -11.21 1.69
CA PRO A 85 5.59 -10.29 2.70
C PRO A 85 4.46 -9.40 3.22
N HIS A 86 4.50 -9.07 4.51
CA HIS A 86 3.61 -8.08 5.11
C HIS A 86 4.29 -6.70 5.19
N GLY A 87 3.57 -5.64 4.84
CA GLY A 87 4.05 -4.26 4.98
C GLY A 87 3.67 -3.68 6.33
N PHE A 88 4.57 -3.69 7.30
CA PHE A 88 4.37 -3.13 8.64
C PHE A 88 4.64 -1.63 8.64
N PHE A 89 3.63 -0.79 8.44
CA PHE A 89 3.80 0.66 8.60
C PHE A 89 3.64 0.98 10.10
N TYR A 90 4.76 1.12 10.79
CA TYR A 90 4.83 1.19 12.25
C TYR A 90 4.76 2.65 12.76
N PRO A 91 3.82 3.00 13.67
CA PRO A 91 3.59 4.37 14.12
C PRO A 91 4.75 4.93 14.92
N TRP A 92 5.36 6.03 14.45
CA TRP A 92 6.39 6.72 15.22
C TRP A 92 5.84 7.32 16.53
N ASP A 93 4.61 7.83 16.52
CA ASP A 93 3.95 8.44 17.67
C ASP A 93 3.54 7.43 18.76
N GLU A 94 3.63 6.13 18.47
CA GLU A 94 3.45 5.04 19.43
C GLU A 94 4.70 4.15 19.52
N TYR A 95 5.88 4.69 19.18
CA TYR A 95 7.11 3.92 19.10
C TYR A 95 7.51 3.31 20.44
N GLU A 96 7.69 2.00 20.41
CA GLU A 96 8.22 1.18 21.49
C GLU A 96 9.37 0.29 20.98
N ALA A 97 10.48 0.25 21.72
CA ALA A 97 11.71 -0.41 21.28
C ALA A 97 11.56 -1.93 21.21
N GLU A 98 10.87 -2.58 22.15
CA GLU A 98 10.68 -4.03 22.13
C GLU A 98 9.79 -4.49 20.97
N GLU A 99 8.84 -3.66 20.53
CA GLU A 99 8.02 -3.96 19.36
C GLU A 99 8.86 -3.85 18.08
N MET A 100 9.75 -2.87 17.99
CA MET A 100 10.72 -2.75 16.89
C MET A 100 11.65 -3.97 16.83
N GLU A 101 12.14 -4.48 17.96
CA GLU A 101 12.95 -5.72 17.99
C GLU A 101 12.16 -6.94 17.50
N ALA A 102 10.89 -7.07 17.87
CA ALA A 102 10.02 -8.12 17.34
C ALA A 102 9.77 -7.98 15.82
N LEU A 103 9.59 -6.77 15.31
CA LEU A 103 9.47 -6.51 13.87
C LEU A 103 10.75 -6.88 13.12
N LYS A 104 11.94 -6.56 13.68
CA LYS A 104 13.22 -6.94 13.06
C LYS A 104 13.34 -8.45 12.85
N MET A 105 12.82 -9.27 13.78
CA MET A 105 12.81 -10.73 13.61
C MET A 105 11.97 -11.16 12.39
N LEU A 106 10.81 -10.53 12.18
CA LEU A 106 9.96 -10.80 11.01
C LEU A 106 10.64 -10.37 9.71
N VAL A 107 11.30 -9.21 9.69
CA VAL A 107 12.04 -8.71 8.52
C VAL A 107 13.24 -9.62 8.19
N GLN A 108 14.01 -10.02 9.21
CA GLN A 108 15.14 -10.95 9.06
C GLN A 108 14.70 -12.32 8.51
N GLY A 109 13.53 -12.81 8.93
CA GLY A 109 12.92 -14.04 8.42
C GLY A 109 12.35 -13.92 7.01
N GLY A 110 12.30 -12.72 6.43
CA GLY A 110 11.74 -12.47 5.10
C GLY A 110 10.21 -12.42 5.07
N TYR A 111 9.55 -12.32 6.22
CA TYR A 111 8.10 -12.29 6.35
C TYR A 111 7.49 -10.89 6.16
N GLY A 112 8.31 -9.85 5.97
CA GLY A 112 7.81 -8.50 5.73
C GLY A 112 8.89 -7.45 5.67
N GLU A 113 8.46 -6.21 5.54
CA GLU A 113 9.30 -5.00 5.59
C GLU A 113 8.60 -3.94 6.46
N VAL A 114 9.39 -3.06 7.09
CA VAL A 114 8.89 -1.96 7.94
C VAL A 114 8.98 -0.65 7.16
N ASP A 115 7.91 0.13 7.21
CA ASP A 115 7.82 1.48 6.67
C ASP A 115 7.21 2.45 7.72
N LEU A 116 7.13 3.74 7.39
CA LEU A 116 6.80 4.78 8.36
C LEU A 116 5.29 5.07 8.37
N HIS A 117 4.69 4.92 9.55
CA HIS A 117 3.35 5.39 9.87
C HIS A 117 3.43 6.53 10.89
N LEU A 118 2.59 7.54 10.76
CA LEU A 118 2.54 8.63 11.73
C LEU A 118 1.13 9.19 11.85
N HIS A 119 0.62 9.25 13.08
CA HIS A 119 -0.46 10.16 13.40
C HIS A 119 0.12 11.52 13.78
N HIS A 120 -0.37 12.55 13.12
CA HIS A 120 -0.13 13.92 13.54
C HIS A 120 -1.35 14.78 13.28
N ARG A 121 -1.46 15.88 14.02
CA ARG A 121 -2.57 16.83 13.96
C ARG A 121 -2.09 18.18 14.45
N ASP A 122 -2.55 19.23 13.75
CA ASP A 122 -2.27 20.63 14.05
C ASP A 122 -0.76 20.93 14.10
N ASP A 123 0.05 20.14 13.38
CA ASP A 123 1.49 20.34 13.23
C ASP A 123 1.77 21.52 12.28
N THR A 124 2.93 22.14 12.47
CA THR A 124 3.59 22.99 11.47
C THR A 124 4.59 22.18 10.65
N SER A 125 5.02 22.73 9.51
CA SER A 125 6.08 22.17 8.67
C SER A 125 7.33 21.81 9.47
N GLU A 126 7.74 22.68 10.41
CA GLU A 126 8.91 22.47 11.27
C GLU A 126 8.70 21.30 12.24
N SER A 127 7.56 21.27 12.94
CA SER A 127 7.26 20.20 13.91
C SER A 127 7.11 18.83 13.24
N LEU A 128 6.47 18.76 12.06
CA LEU A 128 6.36 17.53 11.29
C LEU A 128 7.74 17.06 10.79
N THR A 129 8.54 17.98 10.25
CA THR A 129 9.91 17.68 9.80
C THR A 129 10.74 17.10 10.94
N GLN A 130 10.67 17.69 12.13
CA GLN A 130 11.39 17.19 13.30
C GLN A 130 10.97 15.76 13.66
N LYS A 131 9.66 15.49 13.78
CA LYS A 131 9.16 14.15 14.10
C LYS A 131 9.61 13.11 13.07
N LEU A 132 9.51 13.43 11.78
CA LEU A 132 9.95 12.53 10.71
C LEU A 132 11.46 12.28 10.75
N MET A 133 12.28 13.31 11.00
CA MET A 133 13.72 13.14 11.14
C MET A 133 14.09 12.22 12.32
N GLU A 134 13.41 12.36 13.46
CA GLU A 134 13.60 11.50 14.62
C GLU A 134 13.17 10.04 14.33
N ALA A 135 12.02 9.85 13.68
CA ALA A 135 11.54 8.55 13.24
C ALA A 135 12.52 7.85 12.28
N ILE A 136 12.93 8.56 11.23
CA ILE A 136 13.86 8.06 10.21
C ILE A 136 15.20 7.68 10.84
N SER A 137 15.74 8.53 11.72
CA SER A 137 16.98 8.25 12.44
C SER A 137 16.87 6.98 13.28
N THR A 138 15.76 6.80 13.98
CA THR A 138 15.52 5.64 14.84
C THR A 138 15.37 4.36 14.02
N TYR A 139 14.57 4.38 12.95
CA TYR A 139 14.29 3.21 12.12
C TYR A 139 15.53 2.83 11.28
N SER A 140 16.27 3.82 10.78
CA SER A 140 17.55 3.59 10.09
C SER A 140 18.58 2.96 11.02
N SER A 141 18.67 3.42 12.28
CA SER A 141 19.57 2.83 13.29
C SER A 141 19.19 1.39 13.65
N ALA A 142 17.91 1.04 13.57
CA ALA A 142 17.42 -0.34 13.72
C ALA A 142 17.70 -1.23 12.49
N GLY A 143 18.15 -0.63 11.37
CA GLY A 143 18.49 -1.30 10.11
C GLY A 143 17.28 -1.74 9.28
N VAL A 144 16.06 -1.31 9.66
CA VAL A 144 14.81 -1.74 9.00
C VAL A 144 14.48 -0.96 7.74
N LEU A 145 15.12 0.21 7.52
CA LEU A 145 14.95 1.01 6.31
C LEU A 145 16.05 0.73 5.28
N PRO A 146 15.71 0.59 3.98
CA PRO A 146 16.70 0.61 2.92
C PRO A 146 17.29 2.02 2.72
N HIS A 147 18.31 2.11 1.89
CA HIS A 147 18.93 3.38 1.50
C HIS A 147 18.83 3.62 -0.01
N TRP A 148 18.62 4.87 -0.41
CA TRP A 148 18.67 5.27 -1.81
C TRP A 148 20.06 4.99 -2.39
N ARG A 149 20.13 4.26 -3.51
CA ARG A 149 21.43 3.93 -4.15
C ARG A 149 21.94 5.01 -5.10
N THR A 150 21.05 5.81 -5.68
CA THR A 150 21.38 6.73 -6.76
C THR A 150 20.54 8.01 -6.68
N GLY A 151 20.92 9.02 -7.47
CA GLY A 151 20.21 10.29 -7.54
C GLY A 151 20.52 11.24 -6.39
N ALA A 152 19.73 12.31 -6.26
CA ALA A 152 19.95 13.37 -5.27
C ALA A 152 19.77 12.92 -3.81
N LEU A 153 19.11 11.79 -3.59
CA LEU A 153 18.88 11.21 -2.26
C LEU A 153 19.88 10.09 -1.93
N ALA A 154 20.87 9.81 -2.79
CA ALA A 154 21.81 8.69 -2.58
C ALA A 154 22.43 8.70 -1.17
N GLY A 155 22.38 7.54 -0.50
CA GLY A 155 22.83 7.34 0.87
C GLY A 155 21.81 7.72 1.95
N LYS A 156 20.72 8.44 1.64
CA LYS A 156 19.66 8.70 2.61
C LYS A 156 18.81 7.45 2.85
N PRO A 157 18.27 7.25 4.07
CA PRO A 157 17.24 6.25 4.32
C PRO A 157 16.03 6.49 3.40
N ALA A 158 15.42 5.41 2.94
CA ALA A 158 14.22 5.43 2.11
C ALA A 158 13.08 4.74 2.85
N PHE A 159 11.89 5.33 2.80
CA PHE A 159 10.71 4.81 3.49
C PHE A 159 9.44 5.07 2.67
N GLY A 160 8.45 4.21 2.81
CA GLY A 160 7.08 4.43 2.39
C GLY A 160 6.33 5.13 3.51
N PHE A 161 5.29 5.86 3.16
CA PHE A 161 4.50 6.60 4.15
C PHE A 161 3.02 6.22 4.12
N ILE A 162 2.45 6.09 5.32
CA ILE A 162 1.01 6.13 5.55
C ILE A 162 0.73 7.22 6.57
N HIS A 163 -0.20 8.11 6.24
CA HIS A 163 -0.70 9.08 7.19
C HIS A 163 -1.81 8.46 8.05
N GLY A 164 -1.57 8.31 9.35
CA GLY A 164 -2.46 7.54 10.24
C GLY A 164 -3.85 8.14 10.45
N ASN A 165 -3.96 9.46 10.35
CA ASN A 165 -5.26 10.13 10.33
C ASN A 165 -5.94 10.19 8.95
N TRP A 166 -5.42 9.52 7.91
CA TRP A 166 -5.85 9.67 6.51
C TRP A 166 -5.95 11.13 6.10
N ALA A 167 -4.93 11.92 6.42
CA ALA A 167 -4.98 13.37 6.29
C ALA A 167 -3.81 13.96 5.50
N LEU A 168 -3.09 13.14 4.72
CA LEU A 168 -1.95 13.52 3.90
C LEU A 168 -2.16 14.89 3.27
N ASP A 169 -1.19 15.78 3.47
CA ASP A 169 -1.19 17.14 2.95
C ASP A 169 -2.44 17.91 3.36
N ASN A 170 -2.67 17.96 4.68
CA ASN A 170 -3.72 18.74 5.34
C ASN A 170 -5.14 18.53 4.76
N SER A 171 -5.42 17.30 4.29
CA SER A 171 -6.56 17.05 3.41
C SER A 171 -7.84 16.62 4.11
N ARG A 172 -7.77 16.28 5.39
CA ARG A 172 -8.90 15.81 6.18
C ARG A 172 -9.42 16.88 7.12
N GLN A 173 -10.63 17.35 6.86
CA GLN A 173 -11.36 18.32 7.67
C GLN A 173 -12.76 17.79 7.96
N ASP A 174 -12.86 16.92 8.96
CA ASP A 174 -14.12 16.24 9.32
C ASP A 174 -14.67 16.78 10.65
N GLY A 175 -15.93 17.23 10.64
CA GLY A 175 -16.61 17.70 11.84
C GLY A 175 -16.00 18.98 12.45
N GLY A 176 -15.45 19.85 11.61
CA GLY A 176 -14.80 21.11 12.02
C GLY A 176 -13.42 20.93 12.64
N ARG A 177 -12.83 19.72 12.59
CA ARG A 177 -11.49 19.42 13.10
C ARG A 177 -10.52 19.19 11.96
N ASN A 178 -9.30 19.69 12.12
CA ASN A 178 -8.16 19.35 11.29
C ASN A 178 -7.49 18.08 11.84
N TYR A 179 -6.87 17.30 10.96
CA TYR A 179 -6.23 16.03 11.28
C TYR A 179 -4.79 15.93 10.73
N CYS A 180 -4.19 17.05 10.32
CA CYS A 180 -2.79 17.14 9.87
C CYS A 180 -2.18 18.50 10.25
N GLY A 181 -2.54 19.60 9.55
CA GLY A 181 -2.00 20.94 9.81
C GLY A 181 -0.99 21.46 8.77
N VAL A 182 -0.43 20.58 7.93
CA VAL A 182 0.73 20.89 7.07
C VAL A 182 0.39 20.79 5.58
N ASN A 183 0.39 21.92 4.86
CA ASN A 183 0.10 22.00 3.42
C ASN A 183 1.30 21.67 2.50
N ASN A 184 2.50 21.49 3.06
CA ASN A 184 3.68 21.11 2.30
C ASN A 184 4.24 19.75 2.75
N GLU A 185 3.36 18.89 3.27
CA GLU A 185 3.73 17.58 3.79
C GLU A 185 4.34 16.69 2.69
N ILE A 186 3.88 16.79 1.45
CA ILE A 186 4.40 16.00 0.33
C ILE A 186 5.85 16.39 -0.02
N GLU A 187 6.17 17.68 -0.02
CA GLU A 187 7.54 18.18 -0.18
C GLU A 187 8.46 17.71 0.95
N ILE A 188 8.00 17.81 2.21
CA ILE A 188 8.75 17.36 3.38
C ILE A 188 9.05 15.86 3.27
N LEU A 189 8.04 15.04 2.96
CA LEU A 189 8.20 13.60 2.78
C LEU A 189 9.23 13.29 1.68
N ARG A 190 9.12 13.93 0.51
CA ARG A 190 10.08 13.79 -0.60
C ARG A 190 11.51 14.11 -0.15
N ASP A 191 11.71 15.25 0.50
CA ASP A 191 13.04 15.76 0.84
C ASP A 191 13.74 14.92 1.92
N LEU A 192 12.94 14.30 2.79
CA LEU A 192 13.40 13.38 3.82
C LEU A 192 13.63 11.94 3.31
N GLY A 193 13.24 11.62 2.07
CA GLY A 193 13.55 10.35 1.42
C GLY A 193 12.38 9.40 1.23
N CYS A 194 11.13 9.87 1.39
CA CYS A 194 9.95 9.06 1.14
C CYS A 194 9.88 8.62 -0.33
N TYR A 195 9.73 7.32 -0.59
CA TYR A 195 9.69 6.78 -1.94
C TYR A 195 8.27 6.77 -2.52
N ALA A 196 7.25 6.54 -1.70
CA ALA A 196 5.84 6.59 -2.10
C ALA A 196 4.89 6.71 -0.90
N ASP A 197 3.71 7.27 -1.16
CA ASP A 197 2.57 7.23 -0.26
C ASP A 197 1.64 6.04 -0.54
N PHE A 198 1.14 5.45 0.55
CA PHE A 198 0.20 4.33 0.55
C PHE A 198 -1.07 4.64 1.37
N THR A 199 -1.40 5.91 1.62
CA THR A 199 -2.54 6.30 2.46
C THR A 199 -3.91 5.95 1.85
N PHE A 200 -4.02 5.88 0.52
CA PHE A 200 -5.32 5.79 -0.16
C PHE A 200 -5.69 4.36 -0.60
N PRO A 201 -6.99 3.99 -0.60
CA PRO A 201 -8.19 4.83 -0.47
C PRO A 201 -8.51 5.34 0.95
N ALA A 202 -9.23 6.46 1.06
CA ALA A 202 -9.71 7.07 2.31
C ALA A 202 -11.24 7.28 2.24
N TRP A 203 -11.98 6.20 1.99
CA TRP A 203 -13.42 6.25 1.76
C TRP A 203 -14.17 6.85 2.95
N GLY A 204 -15.08 7.80 2.67
CA GLY A 204 -15.87 8.47 3.70
C GLY A 204 -15.22 9.70 4.32
N HIS A 205 -13.98 10.02 3.96
CA HIS A 205 -13.24 11.19 4.45
C HIS A 205 -13.02 12.23 3.34
N THR A 206 -12.92 13.51 3.73
CA THR A 206 -12.64 14.60 2.76
C THR A 206 -11.30 14.42 2.06
N ALA A 207 -10.39 13.64 2.63
CA ALA A 207 -9.05 13.36 2.10
C ALA A 207 -9.06 12.53 0.81
N GLN A 208 -10.13 11.78 0.52
CA GLN A 208 -10.21 10.90 -0.65
C GLN A 208 -9.84 11.67 -1.94
N PRO A 209 -8.79 11.24 -2.67
CA PRO A 209 -8.37 11.89 -3.89
C PRO A 209 -9.42 11.81 -5.00
N ARG A 210 -9.45 12.81 -5.89
CA ARG A 210 -10.28 12.78 -7.11
C ARG A 210 -9.80 11.70 -8.09
N LEU A 211 -8.48 11.54 -8.21
CA LEU A 211 -7.87 10.42 -8.93
C LEU A 211 -8.08 9.13 -8.12
N THR A 212 -8.59 8.08 -8.74
CA THR A 212 -8.90 6.80 -8.07
C THR A 212 -8.46 5.65 -8.96
N ASN A 213 -8.08 4.51 -8.37
CA ASN A 213 -7.62 3.32 -9.09
C ASN A 213 -6.46 3.60 -10.06
N CYS A 214 -5.48 4.40 -9.64
CA CYS A 214 -4.34 4.76 -10.46
C CYS A 214 -3.06 4.95 -9.64
N ILE A 215 -1.93 4.85 -10.33
CA ILE A 215 -0.59 5.16 -9.81
C ILE A 215 -0.17 6.48 -10.45
N TYR A 216 0.16 7.48 -9.64
CA TYR A 216 0.44 8.83 -10.14
C TYR A 216 1.34 9.62 -9.21
N TYR A 217 1.96 10.67 -9.74
CA TYR A 217 2.76 11.61 -8.99
C TYR A 217 1.94 12.84 -8.65
N ALA A 218 1.87 13.19 -7.37
CA ALA A 218 1.39 14.50 -6.94
C ALA A 218 2.53 15.52 -7.04
N THR A 219 2.17 16.78 -7.27
CA THR A 219 3.06 17.92 -7.09
C THR A 219 2.46 18.78 -6.00
N ASP A 220 3.25 19.09 -4.99
CA ASP A 220 2.80 19.81 -3.81
C ASP A 220 2.45 21.26 -4.13
N ASN A 221 1.65 21.85 -3.26
CA ASN A 221 1.33 23.26 -3.26
C ASN A 221 1.38 23.76 -1.81
N PRO A 222 2.49 24.37 -1.37
CA PRO A 222 2.65 24.74 0.04
C PRO A 222 1.59 25.74 0.54
N ASP A 223 0.90 26.44 -0.36
CA ASP A 223 -0.15 27.40 -0.02
C ASP A 223 -1.54 26.75 0.11
N LYS A 224 -1.72 25.48 -0.27
CA LYS A 224 -3.03 24.82 -0.32
C LYS A 224 -2.98 23.35 0.09
N PRO A 225 -3.96 22.86 0.88
CA PRO A 225 -4.02 21.45 1.23
C PRO A 225 -4.37 20.59 0.00
N LYS A 226 -4.14 19.28 0.14
CA LYS A 226 -4.66 18.21 -0.71
C LYS A 226 -4.18 18.31 -2.16
N SER A 227 -2.91 18.62 -2.34
CA SER A 227 -2.19 18.66 -3.61
C SER A 227 -2.28 17.33 -4.36
N HIS A 228 -2.34 16.21 -3.64
CA HIS A 228 -2.57 14.87 -4.21
C HIS A 228 -3.96 14.67 -4.84
N ASN A 229 -4.88 15.63 -4.73
CA ASN A 229 -6.19 15.55 -5.38
C ASN A 229 -6.07 15.49 -6.92
N THR A 230 -4.95 15.95 -7.47
CA THR A 230 -4.59 15.83 -8.88
C THR A 230 -3.14 15.35 -9.03
N GLY A 231 -2.71 15.07 -10.25
CA GLY A 231 -1.33 14.67 -10.51
C GLY A 231 -1.14 14.07 -11.90
N THR A 232 0.07 13.59 -12.14
CA THR A 232 0.50 13.00 -13.42
C THR A 232 0.56 11.48 -13.31
N LEU A 233 -0.19 10.77 -14.15
CA LEU A 233 -0.17 9.30 -14.15
C LEU A 233 1.25 8.75 -14.41
N ALA A 234 1.64 7.73 -13.65
CA ALA A 234 2.80 6.92 -13.97
C ALA A 234 2.58 6.26 -15.34
N LYS A 235 3.60 6.27 -16.20
CA LYS A 235 3.49 5.85 -17.60
C LYS A 235 4.77 5.19 -18.11
N VAL A 236 4.61 4.08 -18.82
CA VAL A 236 5.73 3.38 -19.47
C VAL A 236 6.49 4.31 -20.43
N GLY A 237 7.82 4.26 -20.37
CA GLY A 237 8.73 5.07 -21.17
C GLY A 237 8.82 6.54 -20.73
N VAL A 238 8.18 6.92 -19.62
CA VAL A 238 8.21 8.29 -19.10
C VAL A 238 8.72 8.25 -17.67
N ARG A 239 9.84 8.92 -17.41
CA ARG A 239 10.29 9.13 -16.03
C ARG A 239 9.22 9.97 -15.31
N GLY A 240 8.74 9.46 -14.18
CA GLY A 240 7.76 10.15 -13.34
C GLY A 240 8.08 11.62 -13.06
N LYS A 241 7.03 12.45 -13.02
CA LYS A 241 7.11 13.90 -12.78
C LYS A 241 6.17 14.29 -11.64
N GLY A 242 6.74 14.78 -10.56
CA GLY A 242 6.07 15.28 -9.36
C GLY A 242 6.95 15.05 -8.13
N ASP A 243 6.41 15.34 -6.97
CA ASP A 243 7.13 15.34 -5.69
C ASP A 243 7.05 13.99 -5.00
N LEU A 244 5.88 13.34 -5.02
CA LEU A 244 5.68 12.03 -4.41
C LEU A 244 4.80 11.14 -5.28
N LEU A 245 5.19 9.86 -5.38
CA LEU A 245 4.38 8.83 -6.02
C LEU A 245 3.29 8.35 -5.05
N LEU A 246 2.06 8.24 -5.53
CA LEU A 246 0.95 7.65 -4.80
C LEU A 246 0.59 6.32 -5.44
N ILE A 247 0.59 5.25 -4.63
CA ILE A 247 0.18 3.92 -5.04
C ILE A 247 -1.13 3.57 -4.33
N GLN A 248 -2.24 3.79 -5.04
CA GLN A 248 -3.56 3.61 -4.49
C GLN A 248 -3.98 2.15 -4.46
N GLY A 249 -4.73 1.77 -3.42
CA GLY A 249 -5.45 0.51 -3.38
C GLY A 249 -6.67 0.48 -4.30
N ALA A 250 -7.20 -0.73 -4.50
CA ALA A 250 -8.41 -0.91 -5.28
C ALA A 250 -9.62 -0.24 -4.60
N PHE A 251 -10.44 0.43 -5.39
CA PHE A 251 -11.57 1.19 -4.90
C PHE A 251 -12.76 1.04 -5.85
N ALA A 252 -13.73 0.22 -5.48
CA ALA A 252 -14.76 -0.25 -6.38
C ALA A 252 -16.15 -0.24 -5.74
N PRO A 253 -17.18 0.27 -6.44
CA PRO A 253 -18.55 0.05 -6.02
C PRO A 253 -18.97 -1.40 -6.24
N TYR A 254 -19.81 -1.90 -5.34
CA TYR A 254 -20.44 -3.20 -5.47
C TYR A 254 -21.85 -3.20 -4.91
N TRP A 255 -22.61 -4.24 -5.25
CA TRP A 255 -23.95 -4.45 -4.72
C TRP A 255 -23.90 -5.47 -3.59
N LYS A 256 -24.10 -5.00 -2.36
CA LYS A 256 -24.27 -5.87 -1.19
C LYS A 256 -25.71 -6.36 -1.13
N ARG A 257 -25.93 -7.63 -0.77
CA ARG A 257 -27.27 -8.12 -0.45
C ARG A 257 -27.55 -7.89 1.05
N LYS A 258 -28.59 -7.12 1.37
CA LYS A 258 -29.08 -6.94 2.75
C LYS A 258 -30.52 -7.42 2.80
N LYS A 259 -30.77 -8.55 3.50
CA LYS A 259 -32.09 -9.22 3.56
C LYS A 259 -32.71 -9.44 2.16
N GLY A 260 -31.90 -9.87 1.20
CA GLY A 260 -32.32 -10.10 -0.19
C GLY A 260 -32.40 -8.87 -1.08
N VAL A 261 -32.29 -7.65 -0.53
CA VAL A 261 -32.34 -6.39 -1.30
C VAL A 261 -30.93 -5.92 -1.68
N PRO A 262 -30.67 -5.60 -2.97
CA PRO A 262 -29.42 -4.97 -3.38
C PRO A 262 -29.25 -3.59 -2.74
N PHE A 263 -28.08 -3.35 -2.14
CA PHE A 263 -27.72 -2.09 -1.51
C PHE A 263 -26.35 -1.63 -2.03
N PRO A 264 -26.18 -0.36 -2.45
CA PRO A 264 -24.91 0.13 -2.96
C PRO A 264 -23.88 0.18 -1.81
N ALA A 265 -22.69 -0.33 -2.08
CA ALA A 265 -21.58 -0.33 -1.14
C ALA A 265 -20.27 -0.04 -1.87
N MET A 266 -19.25 0.33 -1.11
CA MET A 266 -17.88 0.53 -1.61
C MET A 266 -16.95 -0.50 -0.99
N ASP A 267 -16.10 -1.07 -1.83
CA ASP A 267 -14.91 -1.81 -1.43
C ASP A 267 -13.72 -0.87 -1.59
N ASP A 268 -13.03 -0.62 -0.49
CA ASP A 268 -11.89 0.28 -0.32
C ASP A 268 -10.57 -0.48 -0.11
N SER A 269 -10.58 -1.80 -0.34
CA SER A 269 -9.43 -2.70 -0.11
C SER A 269 -9.02 -2.86 1.36
N ASP A 270 -9.91 -2.51 2.28
CA ASP A 270 -9.77 -2.75 3.72
C ASP A 270 -9.97 -4.24 4.06
N LEU A 271 -9.00 -4.87 4.68
CA LEU A 271 -9.09 -6.20 5.27
C LEU A 271 -9.37 -6.05 6.77
N ALA A 272 -10.64 -6.20 7.17
CA ALA A 272 -11.07 -5.98 8.56
C ALA A 272 -12.13 -6.99 8.99
N HIS A 273 -12.32 -7.16 10.30
CA HIS A 273 -13.29 -8.12 10.85
C HIS A 273 -14.74 -7.91 10.37
N TYR A 274 -15.13 -6.66 10.08
CA TYR A 274 -16.46 -6.33 9.54
C TYR A 274 -16.54 -6.40 8.01
N ARG A 275 -15.40 -6.53 7.33
CA ARG A 275 -15.23 -6.64 5.88
C ARG A 275 -14.13 -7.65 5.62
N ARG A 276 -14.50 -8.92 5.82
CA ARG A 276 -13.63 -10.08 5.67
C ARG A 276 -13.22 -10.35 4.22
N TYR A 277 -12.23 -11.19 4.04
CA TYR A 277 -11.90 -11.76 2.74
C TYR A 277 -13.10 -12.54 2.15
N SER A 278 -13.22 -12.51 0.81
CA SER A 278 -14.05 -13.45 0.03
C SER A 278 -13.57 -13.48 -1.42
N PRO A 279 -13.83 -14.57 -2.19
CA PRO A 279 -13.45 -14.65 -3.60
C PRO A 279 -13.97 -13.47 -4.45
N ALA A 280 -15.20 -13.03 -4.19
CA ALA A 280 -15.80 -11.90 -4.90
C ALA A 280 -15.14 -10.54 -4.58
N ARG A 281 -14.39 -10.42 -3.47
CA ARG A 281 -13.56 -9.24 -3.20
C ARG A 281 -12.28 -9.28 -4.00
N LEU A 282 -11.61 -10.44 -4.02
CA LEU A 282 -10.40 -10.64 -4.82
C LEU A 282 -10.66 -10.34 -6.30
N ASP A 283 -11.76 -10.85 -6.85
CA ASP A 283 -12.19 -10.56 -8.22
C ASP A 283 -12.33 -9.05 -8.43
N ARG A 284 -13.04 -8.36 -7.53
CA ARG A 284 -13.24 -6.91 -7.63
C ARG A 284 -11.93 -6.14 -7.59
N TRP A 285 -11.00 -6.52 -6.72
CA TRP A 285 -9.71 -5.82 -6.59
C TRP A 285 -8.89 -5.96 -7.87
N ILE A 286 -8.80 -7.17 -8.43
CA ILE A 286 -8.12 -7.43 -9.70
C ILE A 286 -8.82 -6.71 -10.87
N GLU A 287 -10.16 -6.73 -10.91
CA GLU A 287 -10.97 -6.07 -11.94
C GLU A 287 -10.89 -4.53 -11.92
N THR A 288 -10.40 -3.92 -10.84
CA THR A 288 -10.08 -2.48 -10.86
C THR A 288 -8.96 -2.18 -11.84
N GLY A 289 -8.07 -3.15 -12.10
CA GLY A 289 -7.03 -3.08 -13.11
C GLY A 289 -6.09 -1.89 -12.93
N VAL A 290 -5.73 -1.55 -11.69
CA VAL A 290 -4.74 -0.49 -11.42
C VAL A 290 -3.42 -0.88 -12.07
N HIS A 291 -2.86 -0.01 -12.91
CA HIS A 291 -1.63 -0.29 -13.66
C HIS A 291 -0.85 1.00 -13.95
N VAL A 292 0.43 0.84 -14.30
CA VAL A 292 1.21 1.91 -14.91
C VAL A 292 0.71 2.12 -16.34
N SER A 293 0.38 3.36 -16.70
CA SER A 293 -0.26 3.67 -17.99
C SER A 293 0.55 3.11 -19.16
N GLY A 294 -0.10 2.32 -20.02
CA GLY A 294 0.52 1.66 -21.17
C GLY A 294 1.02 0.24 -20.89
N ARG A 295 0.93 -0.26 -19.64
CA ARG A 295 1.24 -1.63 -19.23
C ARG A 295 0.11 -2.28 -18.43
N PRO A 296 -1.10 -2.42 -19.02
CA PRO A 296 -2.24 -3.02 -18.31
C PRO A 296 -2.12 -4.53 -18.10
N ASP A 297 -1.07 -5.15 -18.64
CA ASP A 297 -0.63 -6.53 -18.36
C ASP A 297 0.01 -6.70 -16.97
N ARG A 298 0.23 -5.61 -16.22
CA ARG A 298 0.72 -5.63 -14.84
C ARG A 298 -0.29 -4.94 -13.93
N ILE A 299 -1.05 -5.73 -13.18
CA ILE A 299 -2.11 -5.25 -12.28
C ILE A 299 -1.56 -5.14 -10.86
N TYR A 300 -1.68 -3.95 -10.27
CA TYR A 300 -1.23 -3.64 -8.92
C TYR A 300 -2.41 -3.73 -7.96
N VAL A 301 -2.36 -4.66 -7.03
CA VAL A 301 -3.39 -4.88 -6.01
C VAL A 301 -2.80 -4.53 -4.65
N LYS A 302 -3.02 -3.28 -4.22
CA LYS A 302 -2.66 -2.80 -2.88
C LYS A 302 -3.86 -2.90 -1.96
N LEU A 303 -3.76 -3.75 -0.94
CA LEU A 303 -4.73 -3.90 0.15
C LEU A 303 -4.23 -3.18 1.40
N HIS A 304 -5.13 -2.83 2.31
CA HIS A 304 -4.75 -2.27 3.60
C HIS A 304 -5.49 -2.91 4.76
N THR A 305 -4.96 -2.76 5.98
CA THR A 305 -5.57 -3.26 7.21
C THR A 305 -5.12 -2.46 8.44
N HIS A 306 -5.77 -2.70 9.58
CA HIS A 306 -5.31 -2.39 10.94
C HIS A 306 -5.08 -3.71 11.66
N GLY A 307 -4.00 -4.40 11.30
CA GLY A 307 -3.83 -5.82 11.57
C GLY A 307 -3.48 -6.15 13.01
N ALA A 308 -3.00 -5.17 13.77
CA ALA A 308 -2.74 -5.33 15.21
C ALA A 308 -4.03 -5.35 16.04
N GLU A 309 -5.07 -4.59 15.64
CA GLU A 309 -6.34 -4.46 16.37
C GLU A 309 -6.97 -5.83 16.64
N ASP A 310 -7.40 -6.10 17.87
CA ASP A 310 -7.76 -7.45 18.35
C ASP A 310 -8.72 -8.22 17.44
N LYS A 311 -9.77 -7.55 16.93
CA LYS A 311 -10.75 -8.22 16.05
C LYS A 311 -10.19 -8.51 14.66
N ASN A 312 -9.37 -7.60 14.12
CA ASN A 312 -8.74 -7.79 12.81
C ASN A 312 -7.62 -8.83 12.92
N ARG A 313 -6.77 -8.75 13.95
CA ARG A 313 -5.73 -9.74 14.21
C ARG A 313 -6.29 -11.16 14.28
N ALA A 314 -7.37 -11.35 15.03
CA ALA A 314 -8.00 -12.67 15.21
C ALA A 314 -8.49 -13.28 13.89
N ILE A 315 -9.12 -12.50 13.01
CA ILE A 315 -9.63 -13.02 11.72
C ILE A 315 -8.54 -13.13 10.66
N LEU A 316 -7.59 -12.18 10.62
CA LEU A 316 -6.49 -12.16 9.64
C LEU A 316 -5.52 -13.32 9.85
N LEU A 317 -5.01 -13.47 11.08
CA LEU A 317 -4.08 -14.55 11.44
C LEU A 317 -4.80 -15.89 11.64
N GLY A 318 -6.12 -15.88 11.80
CA GLY A 318 -6.91 -17.10 11.98
C GLY A 318 -7.27 -17.80 10.67
N GLU A 319 -7.83 -17.07 9.69
CA GLU A 319 -8.32 -17.69 8.45
C GLU A 319 -8.27 -16.78 7.21
N ASP A 320 -8.38 -15.45 7.35
CA ASP A 320 -8.57 -14.56 6.19
C ASP A 320 -7.32 -14.47 5.30
N PHE A 321 -6.10 -14.46 5.86
CA PHE A 321 -4.88 -14.44 5.04
C PHE A 321 -4.65 -15.75 4.30
N ASP A 322 -4.72 -16.89 4.99
CA ASP A 322 -4.56 -18.21 4.38
C ASP A 322 -5.60 -18.42 3.25
N ALA A 323 -6.86 -18.01 3.50
CA ALA A 323 -7.90 -18.09 2.49
C ALA A 323 -7.68 -17.15 1.29
N LEU A 324 -7.21 -15.92 1.54
CA LEU A 324 -6.86 -14.97 0.47
C LEU A 324 -5.72 -15.50 -0.40
N TYR A 325 -4.63 -15.93 0.22
CA TYR A 325 -3.44 -16.39 -0.48
C TYR A 325 -3.72 -17.69 -1.25
N SER A 326 -4.35 -18.69 -0.61
CA SER A 326 -4.79 -19.94 -1.26
C SER A 326 -5.67 -19.69 -2.50
N ASP A 327 -6.64 -18.77 -2.40
CA ASP A 327 -7.54 -18.47 -3.51
C ASP A 327 -6.84 -17.69 -4.64
N ALA A 328 -5.94 -16.77 -4.29
CA ALA A 328 -5.14 -16.03 -5.25
C ALA A 328 -4.23 -16.97 -6.05
N GLU A 329 -3.51 -17.87 -5.38
CA GLU A 329 -2.67 -18.89 -6.02
C GLU A 329 -3.50 -19.78 -6.95
N LYS A 330 -4.62 -20.31 -6.45
CA LYS A 330 -5.47 -21.23 -7.20
C LYS A 330 -6.05 -20.63 -8.48
N ARG A 331 -6.44 -19.34 -8.46
CA ARG A 331 -7.19 -18.73 -9.56
C ARG A 331 -6.37 -17.77 -10.42
N TYR A 332 -5.28 -17.22 -9.88
CA TYR A 332 -4.49 -16.17 -10.52
C TYR A 332 -2.99 -16.48 -10.58
N ASN A 333 -2.59 -17.75 -10.53
CA ASN A 333 -1.19 -18.17 -10.64
C ASN A 333 -0.98 -19.40 -11.55
N ASP A 334 -1.69 -19.49 -12.68
CA ASP A 334 -1.59 -20.63 -13.60
C ASP A 334 -0.36 -20.58 -14.54
N GLY A 335 0.40 -19.48 -14.53
CA GLY A 335 1.60 -19.30 -15.35
C GLY A 335 1.34 -18.99 -16.82
N GLU A 336 0.09 -19.15 -17.28
CA GLU A 336 -0.30 -18.96 -18.68
C GLU A 336 -1.14 -17.69 -18.83
N ARG A 337 -2.27 -17.61 -18.11
CA ARG A 337 -3.17 -16.45 -18.10
C ARG A 337 -2.75 -15.46 -17.04
N TYR A 338 -2.36 -15.96 -15.86
CA TYR A 338 -2.02 -15.14 -14.71
C TYR A 338 -0.76 -15.65 -14.02
N ARG A 339 0.06 -14.71 -13.57
CA ARG A 339 1.18 -14.95 -12.65
C ARG A 339 0.96 -14.10 -11.41
N LEU A 340 0.88 -14.73 -10.26
CA LEU A 340 0.77 -14.04 -8.99
C LEU A 340 2.17 -13.68 -8.51
N HIS A 341 2.31 -12.47 -7.96
CA HIS A 341 3.54 -11.98 -7.35
C HIS A 341 3.19 -11.33 -6.02
N TYR A 342 3.67 -11.89 -4.92
CA TYR A 342 3.55 -11.22 -3.64
C TYR A 342 4.68 -10.20 -3.51
N VAL A 343 4.36 -8.95 -3.15
CA VAL A 343 5.34 -7.85 -3.13
C VAL A 343 5.18 -6.99 -1.88
N SER A 344 6.31 -6.54 -1.33
CA SER A 344 6.29 -5.50 -0.30
C SER A 344 5.93 -4.13 -0.90
N ALA A 345 5.70 -3.12 -0.06
CA ALA A 345 5.45 -1.75 -0.52
C ALA A 345 6.64 -1.19 -1.34
N ARG A 346 7.86 -1.46 -0.89
CA ARG A 346 9.11 -1.13 -1.60
C ARG A 346 9.25 -1.86 -2.92
N GLU A 347 9.00 -3.17 -2.94
CA GLU A 347 9.05 -3.96 -4.19
C GLU A 347 7.99 -3.46 -5.18
N MET A 348 6.79 -3.13 -4.71
CA MET A 348 5.73 -2.52 -5.52
C MET A 348 6.17 -1.17 -6.10
N TYR A 349 6.83 -0.32 -5.31
CA TYR A 349 7.45 0.92 -5.79
C TYR A 349 8.49 0.64 -6.90
N ASN A 350 9.43 -0.27 -6.65
CA ASN A 350 10.46 -0.63 -7.62
C ASN A 350 9.88 -1.15 -8.93
N LEU A 351 8.80 -1.94 -8.87
CA LEU A 351 8.09 -2.44 -10.04
C LEU A 351 7.42 -1.33 -10.83
N VAL A 352 6.86 -0.31 -10.18
CA VAL A 352 6.39 0.90 -10.86
C VAL A 352 7.56 1.58 -11.58
N LYS A 353 8.68 1.81 -10.89
CA LYS A 353 9.85 2.49 -11.47
C LYS A 353 10.46 1.72 -12.63
N ALA A 354 10.61 0.40 -12.49
CA ALA A 354 11.08 -0.47 -13.56
C ALA A 354 10.10 -0.47 -14.74
N THR A 355 8.79 -0.46 -14.49
CA THR A 355 7.79 -0.38 -15.57
C THR A 355 7.87 0.95 -16.32
N GLU A 356 8.24 2.06 -15.66
CA GLU A 356 8.46 3.35 -16.32
C GLU A 356 9.72 3.38 -17.18
N THR A 357 10.86 2.88 -16.69
CA THR A 357 12.18 3.13 -17.31
C THR A 357 12.88 1.89 -17.86
N ALA A 358 12.52 0.70 -17.40
CA ALA A 358 13.08 -0.58 -17.85
C ALA A 358 11.97 -1.64 -18.04
N PRO A 359 10.95 -1.38 -18.89
CA PRO A 359 9.74 -2.22 -18.97
C PRO A 359 9.97 -3.66 -19.47
N HIS A 360 11.17 -3.95 -19.99
CA HIS A 360 11.59 -5.27 -20.46
C HIS A 360 12.03 -6.21 -19.33
N LEU A 361 12.38 -5.68 -18.14
CA LEU A 361 12.73 -6.50 -16.99
C LEU A 361 11.53 -7.38 -16.59
N SER A 362 11.84 -8.61 -16.17
CA SER A 362 10.90 -9.49 -15.48
C SER A 362 10.48 -8.88 -14.14
N ILE A 363 9.44 -9.44 -13.51
CA ILE A 363 9.00 -8.99 -12.17
C ILE A 363 10.12 -9.22 -11.16
N GLU A 364 10.71 -10.42 -11.16
CA GLU A 364 11.80 -10.81 -10.26
C GLU A 364 13.03 -9.88 -10.36
N GLU A 365 13.51 -9.59 -11.57
CA GLU A 365 14.64 -8.66 -11.77
C GLU A 365 14.34 -7.22 -11.31
N ALA A 366 13.06 -6.84 -11.34
CA ALA A 366 12.60 -5.50 -11.03
C ALA A 366 12.32 -5.27 -9.54
N ARG A 367 12.26 -6.31 -8.70
CA ARG A 367 11.92 -6.18 -7.26
C ARG A 367 12.86 -5.26 -6.49
N ASP A 368 14.13 -5.19 -6.88
CA ASP A 368 15.18 -4.38 -6.24
C ASP A 368 15.76 -3.29 -7.19
N TYR A 369 14.96 -2.84 -8.16
CA TYR A 369 15.41 -1.97 -9.26
C TYR A 369 16.03 -0.64 -8.81
N VAL A 370 15.34 0.13 -7.94
CA VAL A 370 15.84 1.41 -7.43
C VAL A 370 16.32 1.27 -5.99
N LEU A 371 15.49 0.66 -5.14
CA LEU A 371 15.72 0.48 -3.72
C LEU A 371 16.09 -0.98 -3.42
N PRO A 372 17.22 -1.26 -2.74
CA PRO A 372 17.51 -2.59 -2.24
C PRO A 372 16.56 -2.99 -1.11
N PRO A 373 16.54 -4.28 -0.70
CA PRO A 373 15.97 -4.65 0.59
C PRO A 373 16.70 -3.95 1.75
N PRO A 374 16.06 -3.85 2.93
CA PRO A 374 16.72 -3.33 4.13
C PRO A 374 17.90 -4.22 4.55
N GLU A 375 18.88 -3.63 5.23
CA GLU A 375 20.17 -4.28 5.51
C GLU A 375 20.05 -5.56 6.35
N ILE A 376 19.06 -5.59 7.24
CA ILE A 376 18.83 -6.72 8.12
C ILE A 376 18.13 -7.90 7.43
N ARG A 377 17.58 -7.72 6.20
CA ARG A 377 16.88 -8.80 5.51
C ARG A 377 17.91 -9.82 5.04
N ASN A 378 17.75 -11.06 5.51
CA ASN A 378 18.60 -12.16 5.05
C ASN A 378 18.43 -12.35 3.55
N LYS A 379 19.54 -12.54 2.84
CA LYS A 379 19.53 -12.94 1.43
C LYS A 379 19.25 -14.43 1.37
N PHE A 380 18.00 -14.83 1.23
CA PHE A 380 17.63 -16.21 0.95
C PHE A 380 17.66 -16.49 -0.54
#